data_AF-A0A1S3C8B7-F1
#
_entry.id   AF-A0A1S3C8B7-F1
#
_cell.length_a   1.000
_cell.length_b   1.000
_cell.length_c   1.000
_cell.angle_alpha   90.00
_cell.angle_beta   90.00
_cell.angle_gamma   90.00
#
_symmetry.space_group_name_H-M   'P 1'
#
loop_
_entity.id
_entity.type
_entity.pdbx_description
1 polymer ?
#
loop_
_entity_poly.entity_id
_entity_poly.type
_entity_poly.pdbx_seq_one_letter_code
_entity_poly.pdbx_strand_id
1 'polypeptide(L)'
;MSSVRKVEEDRDGSVSLEVLRMKMAEFSKQRNWERFHSPRNLLLALVGEVGELSEIFQWKGEVPKGLPEWEEDEKKHLGEELSDVLLYLVRLSDICGIDLSKAALRKLELNAIKYPLHKSTDNNN
;
A
#
# COMPACT_ATOMS: atom_id res chain seq x y z
N MET A 1 8.16 34.85 -6.05
CA MET A 1 9.12 33.73 -6.10
C MET A 1 8.79 32.77 -4.97
N SER A 2 8.02 31.72 -5.25
CA SER A 2 7.78 30.62 -4.30
C SER A 2 8.38 29.37 -4.93
N SER A 3 9.45 28.88 -4.33
CA SER A 3 10.18 27.71 -4.79
C SER A 3 9.40 26.46 -4.37
N VAL A 4 8.53 25.98 -5.24
CA VAL A 4 7.94 24.64 -5.11
C VAL A 4 9.10 23.65 -5.24
N ARG A 5 9.52 23.04 -4.11
CA ARG A 5 10.50 21.95 -4.14
C ARG A 5 9.89 20.83 -4.99
N LYS A 6 10.53 20.53 -6.12
CA LYS A 6 10.29 19.32 -6.90
C LYS A 6 10.40 18.16 -5.92
N VAL A 7 9.34 17.38 -5.76
CA VAL A 7 9.35 16.16 -4.97
C VAL A 7 10.35 15.24 -5.68
N GLU A 8 11.52 15.05 -5.08
CA GLU A 8 12.62 14.28 -5.66
C GLU A 8 12.17 12.81 -5.75
N GLU A 9 12.04 12.30 -6.97
CA GLU A 9 12.15 10.87 -7.25
C GLU A 9 13.52 10.41 -6.73
N ASP A 10 13.60 9.22 -6.10
CA ASP A 10 14.89 8.68 -5.67
C ASP A 10 15.82 8.55 -6.89
N ARG A 11 17.13 8.48 -6.67
CA ARG A 11 18.17 8.48 -7.73
C ARG A 11 18.03 7.38 -8.80
N ASP A 12 17.08 6.45 -8.63
CA ASP A 12 16.75 5.33 -9.53
C ASP A 12 15.31 5.40 -10.11
N GLY A 13 14.60 6.52 -9.95
CA GLY A 13 13.21 6.65 -10.40
C GLY A 13 12.19 5.90 -9.52
N SER A 14 12.60 5.36 -8.37
CA SER A 14 11.69 4.74 -7.41
C SER A 14 10.92 5.77 -6.59
N VAL A 15 9.66 5.45 -6.27
CA VAL A 15 8.79 6.27 -5.42
C VAL A 15 8.79 5.72 -3.99
N SER A 16 9.19 6.52 -3.02
CA SER A 16 9.17 6.14 -1.60
C SER A 16 7.81 6.36 -0.95
N LEU A 17 7.55 5.67 0.17
CA LEU A 17 6.35 5.90 0.99
C LEU A 17 6.25 7.35 1.50
N GLU A 18 7.38 8.01 1.72
CA GLU A 18 7.42 9.42 2.11
C GLU A 18 6.96 10.33 0.97
N VAL A 19 7.39 10.04 -0.26
CA VAL A 19 6.92 10.75 -1.45
C VAL A 19 5.41 10.58 -1.64
N LEU A 20 4.89 9.37 -1.47
CA LEU A 20 3.45 9.10 -1.53
C LEU A 20 2.70 9.88 -0.45
N ARG A 21 3.16 9.81 0.82
CA ARG A 21 2.59 10.56 1.95
C ARG A 21 2.47 12.05 1.64
N MET A 22 3.56 12.65 1.16
CA MET A 22 3.60 14.07 0.80
C MET A 22 2.62 14.41 -0.34
N LYS A 23 2.62 13.62 -1.43
CA LYS A 23 1.71 13.84 -2.56
C LYS A 23 0.24 13.72 -2.14
N MET A 24 -0.09 12.74 -1.29
CA MET A 24 -1.44 12.55 -0.78
C MET A 24 -1.90 13.67 0.14
N ALA A 25 -1.03 14.14 1.03
CA ALA A 25 -1.33 15.28 1.90
C ALA A 25 -1.64 16.53 1.08
N GLU A 26 -0.82 16.82 0.07
CA GLU A 26 -1.03 17.95 -0.83
C GLU A 26 -2.31 17.79 -1.65
N PHE A 27 -2.57 16.61 -2.21
CA PHE A 27 -3.79 16.32 -2.96
C PHE A 27 -5.06 16.52 -2.12
N SER A 28 -5.04 16.07 -0.86
CA SER A 28 -6.13 16.21 0.10
C SER A 28 -6.37 17.68 0.48
N LYS A 29 -5.28 18.43 0.73
CA LYS A 29 -5.34 19.85 1.07
C LYS A 29 -5.93 20.69 -0.06
N GLN A 30 -5.50 20.46 -1.31
CA GLN A 30 -6.02 21.17 -2.48
C GLN A 30 -7.53 21.00 -2.68
N ARG A 31 -8.10 19.89 -2.22
CA ARG A 31 -9.53 19.58 -2.33
C ARG A 31 -10.32 19.86 -1.06
N ASN A 32 -9.65 20.38 -0.02
CA ASN A 32 -10.25 20.56 1.31
C ASN A 32 -10.89 19.26 1.86
N TRP A 33 -10.23 18.14 1.61
CA TRP A 33 -10.70 16.80 2.02
C TRP A 33 -10.26 16.42 3.43
N GLU A 34 -9.34 17.16 4.04
CA GLU A 34 -8.83 16.88 5.38
C GLU A 34 -9.95 16.77 6.43
N ARG A 35 -11.06 17.53 6.25
CA ARG A 35 -12.27 17.43 7.10
C ARG A 35 -12.94 16.05 7.11
N PHE A 36 -12.73 15.24 6.07
CA PHE A 36 -13.29 13.89 5.96
C PHE A 36 -12.30 12.81 6.39
N HIS A 37 -11.02 13.13 6.49
CA HIS A 37 -9.92 12.20 6.75
C HIS A 37 -9.71 11.95 8.25
N SER A 38 -10.77 11.58 8.96
CA SER A 38 -10.61 11.01 10.31
C SER A 38 -10.02 9.60 10.23
N PRO A 39 -9.27 9.12 11.24
CA PRO A 39 -8.70 7.77 11.24
C PRO A 39 -9.73 6.68 10.95
N ARG A 40 -10.94 6.79 11.53
CA ARG A 40 -12.02 5.83 11.30
C ARG A 40 -12.49 5.83 9.85
N ASN A 41 -12.67 6.99 9.24
CA ASN A 41 -13.16 7.08 7.86
C ASN A 41 -12.12 6.52 6.89
N LEU A 42 -10.84 6.82 7.10
CA LEU A 42 -9.75 6.28 6.29
C LEU A 42 -9.62 4.77 6.43
N LEU A 43 -9.79 4.22 7.65
CA LEU A 43 -9.84 2.78 7.86
C LEU A 43 -11.01 2.12 7.11
N LEU A 44 -12.20 2.74 7.14
CA LEU A 44 -13.36 2.19 6.43
C LEU A 44 -13.19 2.26 4.91
N ALA A 45 -12.58 3.33 4.40
CA ALA A 45 -12.23 3.44 2.98
C ALA A 45 -11.22 2.35 2.59
N LEU A 46 -10.15 2.16 3.37
CA LEU A 46 -9.18 1.08 3.19
C LEU A 46 -9.85 -0.31 3.13
N VAL A 47 -10.83 -0.57 3.99
CA VAL A 47 -11.58 -1.84 3.96
C VAL A 47 -12.41 -1.97 2.68
N GLY A 48 -12.97 -0.87 2.17
CA GLY A 48 -13.64 -0.81 0.87
C GLY A 48 -12.72 -1.24 -0.26
N GLU A 49 -11.54 -0.63 -0.37
CA GLU A 49 -10.57 -0.95 -1.44
C GLU A 49 -10.02 -2.39 -1.32
N VAL A 50 -9.89 -2.91 -0.09
CA VAL A 50 -9.56 -4.35 0.10
C VAL A 50 -10.69 -5.24 -0.41
N GLY A 51 -11.95 -4.78 -0.30
CA GLY A 51 -13.11 -5.42 -0.90
C GLY A 51 -13.02 -5.43 -2.43
N GLU A 52 -12.79 -4.28 -3.06
CA GLU A 52 -12.64 -4.16 -4.52
C GLU A 52 -11.48 -5.02 -5.04
N LEU A 53 -10.32 -4.99 -4.37
CA LEU A 53 -9.20 -5.89 -4.62
C LEU A 53 -9.62 -7.37 -4.51
N SER A 54 -10.46 -7.73 -3.54
CA SER A 54 -10.93 -9.10 -3.36
C SER A 54 -11.88 -9.54 -4.47
N GLU A 55 -12.71 -8.62 -5.00
CA GLU A 55 -13.65 -8.89 -6.09
C GLU A 55 -12.93 -9.34 -7.38
N ILE A 56 -11.71 -8.86 -7.62
CA ILE A 56 -10.87 -9.30 -8.74
C ILE A 56 -10.59 -10.81 -8.69
N PHE A 57 -10.42 -11.35 -7.48
CA PHE A 57 -10.07 -12.76 -7.27
C PHE A 57 -11.26 -13.67 -6.96
N GLN A 58 -12.43 -13.11 -6.58
CA GLN A 58 -13.52 -13.86 -5.94
C GLN A 58 -14.03 -15.08 -6.73
N TRP A 59 -13.94 -15.04 -8.07
CA TRP A 59 -14.38 -16.12 -8.97
C TRP A 59 -13.21 -16.81 -9.70
N LYS A 60 -11.98 -16.45 -9.38
CA LYS A 60 -10.79 -17.12 -9.89
C LYS A 60 -10.55 -18.38 -9.06
N GLY A 61 -10.18 -19.48 -9.73
CA GLY A 61 -9.68 -20.69 -9.05
C GLY A 61 -8.30 -20.45 -8.46
N GLU A 62 -7.44 -21.46 -8.46
CA GLU A 62 -6.02 -21.23 -8.13
C GLU A 62 -5.38 -20.27 -9.13
N VAL A 63 -4.83 -19.16 -8.64
CA VAL A 63 -4.15 -18.15 -9.47
C VAL A 63 -2.64 -18.39 -9.42
N PRO A 64 -2.00 -18.75 -10.55
CA PRO A 64 -0.56 -18.96 -10.57
C PRO A 64 0.23 -17.66 -10.40
N LYS A 65 1.43 -17.78 -9.83
CA LYS A 65 2.37 -16.65 -9.67
C LYS A 65 2.68 -16.03 -11.04
N GLY A 66 2.74 -14.70 -11.08
CA GLY A 66 3.05 -13.95 -12.30
C GLY A 66 1.87 -13.75 -13.25
N LEU A 67 0.69 -14.29 -12.94
CA LEU A 67 -0.56 -14.04 -13.68
C LEU A 67 -0.43 -14.28 -15.21
N PRO A 68 0.13 -15.43 -15.67
CA PRO A 68 0.37 -15.68 -17.10
C PRO A 68 -0.90 -15.67 -17.95
N GLU A 69 -2.04 -16.09 -17.39
CA GLU A 69 -3.34 -16.17 -18.08
C GLU A 69 -4.19 -14.91 -17.93
N TRP A 70 -3.63 -13.83 -17.38
CA TRP A 70 -4.37 -12.58 -17.17
C TRP A 70 -4.09 -11.62 -18.32
N GLU A 71 -5.15 -11.01 -18.82
CA GLU A 71 -5.07 -9.95 -19.82
C GLU A 71 -4.44 -8.68 -19.21
N GLU A 72 -3.87 -7.82 -20.05
CA GLU A 72 -3.21 -6.60 -19.59
C GLU A 72 -4.18 -5.65 -18.86
N ASP A 73 -5.44 -5.58 -19.28
CA ASP A 73 -6.46 -4.79 -18.59
C ASP A 73 -6.78 -5.36 -17.19
N GLU A 74 -6.75 -6.68 -17.00
CA GLU A 74 -6.94 -7.30 -15.68
C GLU A 74 -5.77 -6.98 -14.75
N LYS A 75 -4.53 -7.04 -15.26
CA LYS A 75 -3.33 -6.69 -14.48
C LYS A 75 -3.31 -5.20 -14.14
N LYS A 76 -3.77 -4.35 -15.06
CA LYS A 76 -3.91 -2.92 -14.82
C LYS A 76 -4.92 -2.65 -13.70
N HIS A 77 -6.11 -3.24 -13.78
CA HIS A 77 -7.13 -3.10 -12.75
C HIS A 77 -6.64 -3.61 -11.39
N LEU A 78 -5.96 -4.77 -11.36
CA LEU A 78 -5.29 -5.25 -10.14
C LEU A 78 -4.28 -4.23 -9.59
N GLY A 79 -3.49 -3.59 -10.46
CA GLY A 79 -2.55 -2.55 -10.08
C GLY A 79 -3.23 -1.30 -9.49
N GLU A 80 -4.41 -0.93 -10.01
CA GLU A 80 -5.23 0.17 -9.49
C GLU A 80 -5.71 -0.14 -8.06
N GLU A 81 -6.35 -1.29 -7.84
CA GLU A 81 -6.87 -1.67 -6.51
C GLU A 81 -5.76 -1.88 -5.47
N LEU A 82 -4.63 -2.48 -5.87
CA LEU A 82 -3.45 -2.58 -5.01
C LEU A 82 -2.92 -1.19 -4.62
N SER A 83 -2.98 -0.24 -5.55
CA SER A 83 -2.54 1.13 -5.31
C SER A 83 -3.49 1.85 -4.36
N ASP A 84 -4.80 1.68 -4.51
CA ASP A 84 -5.79 2.32 -3.62
C ASP A 84 -5.66 1.81 -2.18
N VAL A 85 -5.50 0.50 -1.99
CA VAL A 85 -5.17 -0.08 -0.67
C VAL A 85 -3.90 0.56 -0.08
N LEU A 86 -2.82 0.65 -0.88
CA LEU A 86 -1.56 1.26 -0.43
C LEU A 86 -1.75 2.73 -0.04
N LEU A 87 -2.44 3.50 -0.87
CA LEU A 87 -2.62 4.93 -0.68
C LEU A 87 -3.44 5.21 0.59
N TYR A 88 -4.56 4.51 0.81
CA TYR A 88 -5.31 4.69 2.06
C TYR A 88 -4.50 4.26 3.29
N LEU A 89 -3.70 3.20 3.21
CA LEU A 89 -2.84 2.79 4.31
C LEU A 89 -1.79 3.87 4.63
N VAL A 90 -1.15 4.44 3.60
CA VAL A 90 -0.19 5.55 3.75
C VAL A 90 -0.88 6.76 4.37
N ARG A 91 -2.04 7.18 3.88
CA ARG A 91 -2.75 8.34 4.43
C ARG A 91 -3.26 8.10 5.85
N LEU A 92 -3.75 6.90 6.15
CA LEU A 92 -4.13 6.51 7.51
C LEU A 92 -2.93 6.59 8.46
N SER A 93 -1.76 6.10 8.05
CA SER A 93 -0.54 6.18 8.86
C SER A 93 -0.12 7.62 9.14
N ASP A 94 -0.20 8.50 8.12
CA ASP A 94 0.12 9.93 8.24
C ASP A 94 -0.79 10.64 9.25
N ILE A 95 -2.10 10.43 9.14
CA ILE A 95 -3.10 11.03 10.05
C ILE A 95 -2.95 10.49 11.47
N CYS A 96 -2.50 9.25 11.64
CA CYS A 96 -2.20 8.64 12.94
C CYS A 96 -0.82 9.01 13.49
N GLY A 97 0.01 9.75 12.74
CA GLY A 97 1.38 10.11 13.16
C GLY A 97 2.35 8.93 13.20
N ILE A 98 2.12 7.90 12.37
CA ILE A 98 2.93 6.68 12.31
C ILE A 98 3.86 6.75 11.11
N ASP A 99 5.17 6.61 11.35
CA ASP A 99 6.16 6.38 10.30
C ASP A 99 6.03 4.93 9.79
N LEU A 100 5.24 4.75 8.73
CA LEU A 100 4.90 3.44 8.19
C LEU A 100 6.14 2.67 7.71
N SER A 101 7.11 3.36 7.10
CA SER A 101 8.36 2.75 6.62
C SER A 101 9.16 2.14 7.77
N LYS A 102 9.37 2.91 8.85
CA LYS A 102 10.07 2.40 10.05
C LYS A 102 9.28 1.30 10.74
N ALA A 103 7.95 1.44 10.83
CA ALA A 103 7.09 0.42 11.43
C ALA A 103 7.16 -0.91 10.65
N ALA A 104 7.16 -0.86 9.31
CA ALA A 104 7.28 -2.03 8.45
C ALA A 104 8.64 -2.72 8.61
N LEU A 105 9.74 -1.97 8.59
CA LEU A 105 11.10 -2.51 8.79
C LEU A 105 11.23 -3.22 10.14
N ARG A 106 10.81 -2.57 11.22
CA ARG A 106 10.77 -3.18 12.57
C ARG A 106 9.90 -4.45 12.57
N LYS A 107 8.78 -4.45 11.85
CA LYS A 107 7.89 -5.62 11.79
C LYS A 107 8.55 -6.80 11.06
N LEU A 108 9.34 -6.56 10.01
CA LEU A 108 10.11 -7.59 9.33
C LEU A 108 11.16 -8.22 10.25
N GLU A 109 11.90 -7.42 11.02
CA GLU A 109 12.86 -7.92 12.02
C GLU A 109 12.17 -8.83 13.07
N LEU A 110 11.03 -8.39 13.60
CA LEU A 110 10.23 -9.18 14.55
C LEU A 110 9.70 -10.47 13.92
N ASN A 111 9.32 -10.44 12.63
CA ASN A 111 8.86 -11.63 11.93
C ASN A 111 10.01 -12.64 11.70
N ALA A 112 11.23 -12.18 11.41
CA ALA A 112 12.40 -13.04 11.28
C ALA A 112 12.75 -13.77 12.59
N ILE A 113 12.56 -13.09 13.74
CA ILE A 113 12.70 -13.72 15.06
C ILE A 113 11.59 -14.75 15.30
N LYS A 114 10.35 -14.44 14.90
CA LYS A 114 9.19 -15.32 15.07
C LYS A 114 9.28 -16.58 14.20
N TYR A 115 9.82 -16.45 12.98
CA TYR A 115 9.93 -17.50 11.96
C TYR A 115 11.39 -17.65 11.51
N PRO A 116 12.26 -18.24 12.35
CA PRO A 116 13.67 -18.46 12.00
C PRO A 116 13.79 -19.50 10.87
N LEU A 117 14.82 -19.35 10.03
CA LEU A 117 15.08 -20.20 8.85
C LEU A 117 15.03 -21.71 9.14
N HIS A 118 15.45 -22.12 10.34
CA HIS A 118 15.53 -23.52 10.74
C HIS A 118 14.19 -24.14 11.20
N LYS A 119 13.10 -23.37 11.25
CA LYS A 119 11.73 -23.88 11.53
C LYS A 119 10.93 -24.19 10.25
N SER A 120 11.51 -24.02 9.07
CA SER A 120 10.82 -24.21 7.78
C SER A 120 11.20 -25.50 7.04
N THR A 121 12.08 -26.32 7.59
CA THR A 121 12.23 -27.73 7.20
C THR A 121 11.41 -28.57 8.17
N ASP A 122 10.29 -29.11 7.68
CA ASP A 122 9.53 -30.28 8.16
C ASP A 122 8.03 -30.01 8.25
N ASN A 123 7.35 -30.15 7.10
CA ASN A 123 6.23 -31.09 6.91
C ASN A 123 5.54 -30.84 5.56
N ASN A 124 5.89 -31.68 4.58
CA ASN A 124 4.93 -32.30 3.67
C ASN A 124 5.65 -33.47 2.97
N ASN A 125 5.51 -34.64 3.58
CA ASN A 125 5.61 -35.94 2.92
C ASN A 125 4.19 -36.36 2.52
#